data_AF-A0A2U1S1E6-F1
#
_entry.id   AF-A0A2U1S1E6-F1
#
_cell.length_a   1.000
_cell.length_b   1.000
_cell.length_c   1.000
_cell.angle_alpha   90.00
_cell.angle_beta   90.00
_cell.angle_gamma   90.00
#
_symmetry.space_group_name_H-M   'P 1'
#
loop_
_entity.id
_entity.type
_entity.pdbx_description
1 polymer ?
#
loop_
_entity_poly.entity_id
_entity_poly.type
_entity_poly.pdbx_seq_one_letter_code
_entity_poly.pdbx_strand_id
1 'polypeptide(L)'
;QCDSLLLSDKCGAHTFPYLEVNNDSSQLEHEASTSKIGEDQLFYCKQRGISAEDAVNLIVNGFCKTVLRELPMEFAVEAQKLLGVSLEGSVG
;
A
#
# COMPACT_ATOMS: atom_id res chain seq x y z
N GLN A 1 -1.21 -9.15 10.31
CA GLN A 1 -0.84 -7.77 10.01
C GLN A 1 -1.80 -7.22 8.95
N CYS A 2 -2.35 -6.02 9.18
CA CYS A 2 -3.27 -5.32 8.27
C CYS A 2 -2.78 -3.89 8.05
N ASP A 3 -2.26 -3.59 6.86
CA ASP A 3 -1.73 -2.27 6.56
C ASP A 3 -2.64 -1.50 5.60
N SER A 4 -2.86 -0.23 5.89
CA SER A 4 -3.65 0.68 5.07
C SER A 4 -2.81 1.86 4.59
N LEU A 5 -2.99 2.27 3.34
CA LEU A 5 -2.34 3.45 2.76
C LEU A 5 -3.41 4.44 2.28
N LEU A 6 -3.40 5.64 2.85
CA LEU A 6 -4.27 6.75 2.47
C LEU A 6 -3.61 7.55 1.34
N LEU A 7 -4.31 7.67 0.20
CA LEU A 7 -3.81 8.34 -1.00
C LEU A 7 -4.23 9.81 -1.10
N SER A 8 -5.27 10.24 -0.38
CA SER A 8 -5.77 11.61 -0.38
C SER A 8 -6.45 11.99 0.94
N ASP A 9 -6.69 13.27 1.15
CA ASP A 9 -7.37 13.76 2.36
C ASP A 9 -8.87 13.45 2.41
N LYS A 10 -9.45 13.03 1.28
CA LYS A 10 -10.86 12.67 1.17
C LYS A 10 -11.11 11.16 1.26
N CYS A 11 -10.06 10.36 1.41
CA CYS A 11 -10.18 8.91 1.52
C CYS A 11 -10.23 8.45 2.99
N GLY A 12 -10.77 7.24 3.20
CA GLY A 12 -10.80 6.58 4.50
C GLY A 12 -10.39 5.12 4.35
N ALA A 13 -9.69 4.61 5.35
CA ALA A 13 -9.36 3.20 5.47
C ALA A 13 -9.92 2.68 6.79
N HIS A 14 -10.61 1.54 6.75
CA HIS A 14 -11.26 0.95 7.91
C HIS A 14 -10.79 -0.49 8.08
N THR A 15 -10.36 -0.84 9.29
CA THR A 15 -9.86 -2.18 9.62
C THR A 15 -10.68 -2.71 10.80
N PHE A 16 -11.36 -3.85 10.60
CA PHE A 16 -12.23 -4.47 11.60
C PHE A 16 -11.78 -5.92 11.87
N PRO A 17 -10.79 -6.15 12.74
CA PRO A 17 -10.35 -7.49 13.06
C PRO A 17 -11.34 -8.18 13.99
N TYR A 18 -11.55 -9.48 13.78
CA TYR A 18 -12.28 -10.36 14.69
C TYR A 18 -11.38 -11.52 15.07
N LEU A 19 -11.30 -11.81 16.37
CA LEU A 19 -10.51 -12.89 16.95
C LEU A 19 -11.41 -13.67 17.91
N GLU A 20 -11.66 -14.93 17.62
CA GLU A 20 -12.34 -15.85 18.52
C GLU A 20 -11.42 -17.04 18.80
N VAL A 21 -11.13 -17.30 20.08
CA VAL A 21 -10.08 -18.24 20.50
C VAL A 21 -10.64 -19.17 21.55
N ASN A 22 -10.80 -20.44 21.18
CA ASN A 22 -11.38 -21.48 22.04
C ASN A 22 -10.32 -22.49 22.53
N ASN A 23 -9.07 -22.02 22.71
CA ASN A 23 -7.95 -22.84 23.20
C ASN A 23 -7.02 -22.01 24.08
N ASP A 24 -6.80 -22.50 25.30
CA ASP A 24 -6.13 -21.83 26.42
C ASP A 24 -4.60 -21.72 26.24
N SER A 25 -4.04 -22.52 25.33
CA SER A 25 -2.60 -22.56 25.01
C SER A 25 -2.23 -21.75 23.77
N SER A 26 -3.19 -21.02 23.19
CA SER A 26 -2.99 -20.24 21.98
C SER A 26 -2.10 -19.01 22.22
N GLN A 27 -1.22 -18.71 21.26
CA GLN A 27 -0.54 -17.41 21.16
C GLN A 27 -0.96 -16.75 19.85
N LEU A 28 -1.53 -15.55 19.94
CA LEU A 28 -2.06 -14.82 18.80
C LEU A 28 -1.61 -13.36 18.88
N GLU A 29 -1.20 -12.82 17.73
CA GLU A 29 -0.82 -11.43 17.58
C GLU A 29 -1.51 -10.84 16.34
N HIS A 30 -2.08 -9.66 16.50
CA HIS A 30 -2.67 -8.91 15.41
C HIS A 30 -2.12 -7.49 15.42
N GLU A 31 -1.50 -7.11 14.31
CA GLU A 31 -1.01 -5.77 14.05
C GLU A 31 -1.83 -5.12 12.95
N ALA A 32 -2.14 -3.84 13.10
CA ALA A 32 -2.69 -3.02 12.05
C ALA A 32 -2.02 -1.65 12.02
N SER A 33 -1.63 -1.18 10.83
CA SER A 33 -0.98 0.12 10.65
C SER A 33 -1.69 0.94 9.58
N THR A 34 -1.67 2.26 9.72
CA THR A 34 -2.18 3.19 8.70
C THR A 34 -1.09 4.19 8.36
N SER A 35 -0.80 4.30 7.07
CA SER A 35 0.18 5.22 6.51
C SER A 35 -0.51 6.19 5.54
N LYS A 36 0.07 7.37 5.35
CA LYS A 36 -0.32 8.33 4.32
C LYS A 36 0.92 8.65 3.48
N ILE A 37 0.74 8.88 2.18
CA ILE A 37 1.83 9.41 1.35
C ILE A 37 2.16 10.83 1.83
N GLY A 38 3.38 11.01 2.35
CA GLY A 38 3.83 12.29 2.89
C GLY A 38 4.18 13.29 1.79
N GLU A 39 3.86 14.56 2.00
CA GLU A 39 4.24 15.64 1.08
C GLU A 39 5.76 15.72 0.91
N ASP A 40 6.52 15.51 1.99
CA ASP A 40 7.99 15.48 1.95
C ASP A 40 8.54 14.35 1.08
N GLN A 41 7.89 13.18 1.08
CA GLN A 41 8.29 12.05 0.24
C GLN A 41 8.06 12.36 -1.24
N LEU A 42 6.91 12.96 -1.56
CA LEU A 42 6.61 13.40 -2.91
C LEU A 42 7.53 14.54 -3.36
N PHE A 43 7.79 15.51 -2.49
CA PHE A 43 8.72 16.60 -2.74
C PHE A 43 10.13 16.09 -3.04
N TYR A 44 10.60 15.12 -2.25
CA TYR A 44 11.91 14.50 -2.44
C TYR A 44 12.01 13.76 -3.78
N CYS A 45 10.99 12.99 -4.18
CA CYS A 45 10.94 12.35 -5.49
C CYS A 45 10.93 13.39 -6.62
N LYS A 46 10.13 14.45 -6.50
CA LYS A 46 10.08 15.56 -7.46
C LYS A 46 11.42 16.27 -7.62
N GLN A 47 12.14 16.50 -6.52
CA GLN A 47 13.48 17.12 -6.56
C GLN A 47 14.48 16.27 -7.35
N ARG A 48 14.25 14.96 -7.44
CA ARG A 48 15.06 14.03 -8.24
C ARG A 48 14.60 13.90 -9.69
N GLY A 49 13.66 14.73 -10.13
CA GLY A 49 13.11 14.72 -11.49
C GLY A 49 12.08 13.62 -11.73
N ILE A 50 11.58 12.98 -10.67
CA ILE A 50 10.50 11.97 -10.76
C ILE A 50 9.17 12.73 -10.76
N SER A 51 8.27 12.41 -11.70
CA SER A 51 6.96 13.05 -11.76
C SER A 51 6.13 12.74 -10.50
N ALA A 52 5.10 13.54 -10.22
CA ALA A 52 4.23 13.30 -9.05
C ALA A 52 3.56 11.92 -9.13
N GLU A 53 3.11 11.54 -10.33
CA GLU A 53 2.45 10.27 -10.60
C GLU A 53 3.42 9.09 -10.45
N ASP A 54 4.61 9.20 -11.04
CA ASP A 54 5.66 8.18 -10.89
C ASP A 54 6.11 8.03 -9.44
N ALA A 55 6.16 9.13 -8.68
CA ALA A 55 6.49 9.10 -7.27
C ALA A 55 5.44 8.34 -6.45
N VAL A 56 4.15 8.60 -6.69
CA VAL A 56 3.06 7.85 -6.04
C VAL A 56 3.13 6.39 -6.43
N ASN A 57 3.28 6.08 -7.72
CA ASN A 57 3.36 4.71 -8.21
C ASN A 57 4.55 3.96 -7.57
N LEU A 58 5.71 4.61 -7.43
CA LEU A 58 6.87 4.05 -6.74
C LEU A 58 6.56 3.72 -5.27
N ILE A 59 5.93 4.65 -4.54
CA ILE A 59 5.60 4.47 -3.11
C ILE A 59 4.57 3.36 -2.93
N VAL A 60 3.50 3.34 -3.73
CA VAL A 60 2.44 2.31 -3.65
C VAL A 60 2.99 0.94 -4.02
N ASN A 61 3.83 0.82 -5.06
CA ASN A 61 4.49 -0.45 -5.38
C ASN A 61 5.41 -0.93 -4.25
N GLY A 62 6.11 0.00 -3.59
CA GLY A 62 6.91 -0.30 -2.40
C GLY A 62 6.05 -0.84 -1.25
N PHE A 63 4.89 -0.25 -1.01
CA PHE A 63 3.91 -0.68 -0.01
C PHE A 63 3.36 -2.08 -0.33
N CYS A 64 2.99 -2.36 -1.58
CA CYS A 64 2.44 -3.65 -2.01
C CYS A 64 3.50 -4.73 -2.25
N LYS A 65 4.79 -4.43 -2.09
CA LYS A 65 5.91 -5.29 -2.52
C LYS A 65 5.86 -6.70 -1.91
N THR A 66 5.52 -6.81 -0.62
CA THR A 66 5.45 -8.09 0.09
C THR A 66 4.36 -8.98 -0.48
N VAL A 67 3.18 -8.42 -0.78
CA VAL A 67 2.05 -9.13 -1.38
C VAL A 67 2.37 -9.54 -2.82
N LEU A 68 2.93 -8.62 -3.61
CA LEU A 68 3.28 -8.89 -5.02
C LEU A 68 4.35 -9.98 -5.16
N ARG A 69 5.21 -10.17 -4.16
CA ARG A 69 6.24 -11.23 -4.15
C ARG A 69 5.66 -12.63 -3.97
N GLU A 70 4.47 -12.75 -3.40
CA GLU A 70 3.78 -14.04 -3.24
C GLU A 70 3.11 -14.50 -4.54
N LEU A 71 2.97 -13.61 -5.53
CA LEU A 71 2.44 -13.95 -6.85
C LEU A 71 3.53 -14.57 -7.74
N PRO A 72 3.17 -15.52 -8.62
CA PRO A 72 4.09 -15.97 -9.67
C PRO A 72 4.54 -14.79 -10.53
N MET A 73 5.80 -14.82 -10.97
CA MET A 73 6.48 -13.69 -11.63
C MET A 73 5.64 -13.06 -12.75
N GLU A 74 5.07 -13.90 -13.61
CA GLU A 74 4.27 -13.46 -14.76
C GLU A 74 3.05 -12.62 -14.34
N PHE A 75 2.39 -12.98 -13.24
CA PHE A 75 1.25 -12.23 -12.71
C PHE A 75 1.68 -11.01 -11.89
N ALA A 76 2.82 -11.08 -11.20
CA ALA A 76 3.34 -9.97 -10.42
C ALA A 76 3.65 -8.76 -11.32
N VAL A 77 4.28 -9.01 -12.48
CA VAL A 77 4.60 -7.96 -13.46
C VAL A 77 3.33 -7.34 -14.04
N GLU A 78 2.31 -8.15 -14.35
CA GLU A 78 1.05 -7.64 -14.89
C GLU A 78 0.26 -6.85 -13.84
N ALA A 79 0.18 -7.35 -12.61
CA ALA A 79 -0.47 -6.66 -11.50
C ALA A 79 0.18 -5.29 -11.23
N GLN A 80 1.51 -5.18 -11.28
CA GLN A 80 2.22 -3.91 -11.13
C GLN A 80 1.86 -2.90 -12.24
N LYS A 81 1.74 -3.35 -13.49
CA LYS A 81 1.35 -2.49 -14.61
C LYS A 81 -0.08 -1.99 -14.46
N LEU A 82 -1.02 -2.89 -14.15
CA LEU A 82 -2.43 -2.54 -13.95
C LEU A 82 -2.63 -1.59 -12.76
N LEU A 83 -1.85 -1.79 -11.69
CA LEU A 83 -1.85 -0.91 -10.53
C LEU A 83 -1.40 0.50 -10.94
N GLY A 84 -0.33 0.62 -11.72
CA GLY A 84 0.17 1.90 -12.23
C GLY A 84 -0.87 2.67 -13.03
N VAL A 85 -1.54 2.01 -13.99
CA VAL A 85 -2.60 2.62 -14.81
C VAL A 85 -3.81 3.02 -13.95
N SER A 86 -4.16 2.25 -12.93
CA SER A 86 -5.28 2.57 -12.04
C SER A 86 -4.98 3.78 -11.13
N LEU A 87 -3.71 4.01 -10.82
CA LEU A 87 -3.26 5.15 -10.01
C LEU A 87 -3.14 6.43 -10.85
N GLU A 88 -2.87 6.30 -12.15
CA GLU A 88 -2.86 7.41 -13.11
C GLU A 88 -4.25 8.08 -13.15
N GLY A 89 -4.33 9.36 -12.80
CA GLY A 89 -5.58 10.13 -12.75
C GLY A 89 -6.46 9.91 -11.50
N SER A 90 -6.15 8.95 -10.62
CA SER A 90 -6.89 8.72 -9.36
C SER A 90 -6.38 9.55 -8.19
N VAL A 91 -5.25 10.24 -8.37
CA VAL A 91 -4.59 11.07 -7.37
C VAL A 91 -4.73 12.54 -7.81
N GLY A 92 -5.90 13.12 -7.50
CA GLY A 92 -6.28 14.50 -7.81
C GLY A 92 -7.59 14.90 -7.15
#